data_AF-A0A349YL88-F1
#
_entry.id   AF-A0A349YL88-F1
#
_cell.length_a   1.000
_cell.length_b   1.000
_cell.length_c   1.000
_cell.angle_alpha   90.00
_cell.angle_beta   90.00
_cell.angle_gamma   90.00
#
_symmetry.space_group_name_H-M   'P 1'
#
loop_
_entity.id
_entity.type
_entity.pdbx_description
1 polymer ?
#
loop_
_entity_poly.entity_id
_entity_poly.type
_entity_poly.pdbx_seq_one_letter_code
_entity_poly.pdbx_strand_id
1 'polypeptide(L)' 'MKTEYIPGDLVKYTQLYKEPIAEIIEVRETSYLIRFMNGNFSMATEIEIEPIPIKEEILKKNG' A
#
# COMPACT_ATOMS: atom_id res chain seq x y z
N MET A 1 7.03 -9.64 -12.61
CA MET A 1 7.09 -10.03 -11.19
C MET A 1 5.79 -9.58 -10.57
N LYS A 2 5.02 -10.49 -9.97
CA LYS A 2 3.82 -10.11 -9.20
C LYS A 2 4.32 -9.54 -7.88
N THR A 3 3.97 -8.30 -7.55
CA THR A 3 4.34 -7.71 -6.26
C THR A 3 3.45 -8.37 -5.21
N GLU A 4 4.02 -9.22 -4.37
CA GLU A 4 3.29 -9.81 -3.25
C GLU A 4 3.30 -8.80 -2.11
N TYR A 5 2.12 -8.29 -1.77
CA TYR A 5 1.95 -7.37 -0.66
C TYR A 5 1.66 -8.12 0.65
N ILE A 6 2.06 -7.54 1.77
CA ILE A 6 1.76 -8.04 3.12
C ILE A 6 1.07 -6.97 3.99
N PRO A 7 0.35 -7.39 5.06
CA PRO A 7 -0.14 -6.43 6.04
C PRO A 7 0.98 -5.56 6.61
N GLY A 8 0.76 -4.25 6.66
CA GLY A 8 1.74 -3.23 7.04
C GLY A 8 2.46 -2.57 5.87
N ASP A 9 2.36 -3.10 4.65
CA ASP A 9 2.92 -2.45 3.46
C ASP A 9 2.21 -1.13 3.18
N LEU A 10 3.01 -0.09 2.89
CA LEU A 10 2.50 1.18 2.40
C LEU A 10 2.44 1.16 0.88
N VAL A 11 1.24 1.42 0.36
CA VAL A 11 0.95 1.46 -1.06
C VAL A 11 0.36 2.79 -1.47
N LYS A 12 0.53 3.11 -2.74
CA LYS A 12 -0.11 4.25 -3.36
C LYS A 12 -1.42 3.80 -4.00
N TYR A 13 -2.56 4.30 -3.53
CA TYR A 13 -3.87 4.08 -4.14
C TYR A 13 -4.06 5.02 -5.33
N THR A 14 -4.34 4.47 -6.51
CA THR A 14 -4.33 5.21 -7.79
C THR A 14 -5.70 5.74 -8.20
N GLN A 15 -6.79 5.25 -7.58
CA GLN A 15 -8.16 5.68 -7.84
C GLN A 15 -8.55 6.89 -6.97
N LEU A 16 -8.67 8.06 -7.59
CA LEU A 16 -9.64 9.13 -7.23
C LEU A 16 -9.67 9.71 -5.79
N TYR A 17 -8.56 9.79 -5.05
CA TYR A 17 -8.53 10.62 -3.82
C TYR A 17 -7.22 11.42 -3.66
N LYS A 18 -7.33 12.61 -3.04
CA LYS A 18 -6.21 13.48 -2.67
C LYS A 18 -5.24 12.86 -1.65
N GLU A 19 -5.62 11.74 -1.04
CA GLU A 19 -4.78 10.95 -0.15
C GLU A 19 -4.27 9.71 -0.91
N PRO A 20 -3.04 9.77 -1.44
CA PRO A 20 -2.54 8.72 -2.29
C PRO A 20 -2.00 7.54 -1.51
N ILE A 21 -1.77 7.64 -0.19
CA ILE A 21 -1.07 6.59 0.58
C ILE A 21 -2.05 5.85 1.48
N ALA A 22 -2.01 4.52 1.42
CA ALA A 22 -2.74 3.63 2.29
C ALA A 22 -1.85 2.49 2.78
N GLU A 23 -2.20 1.93 3.92
CA GLU A 23 -1.59 0.73 4.48
C GLU A 23 -2.43 -0.50 4.13
N ILE A 24 -1.79 -1.59 3.75
CA ILE A 24 -2.48 -2.88 3.60
C ILE A 24 -2.74 -3.46 4.98
N ILE A 25 -4.00 -3.76 5.26
CA ILE A 25 -4.46 -4.32 6.54
C ILE A 25 -4.73 -5.81 6.41
N GLU A 26 -5.25 -6.25 5.26
CA GLU A 26 -5.61 -7.63 4.99
C GLU A 26 -5.36 -7.96 3.52
N VAL A 27 -4.76 -9.12 3.26
CA VAL A 27 -4.56 -9.66 1.92
C VAL A 27 -5.60 -10.75 1.69
N ARG A 28 -6.38 -10.62 0.62
CA ARG A 28 -7.37 -11.61 0.17
C ARG A 28 -6.95 -12.17 -1.17
N GLU A 29 -7.61 -13.24 -1.60
CA GLU A 29 -7.26 -13.98 -2.83
C GLU A 29 -7.22 -13.07 -4.09
N THR A 30 -8.10 -12.07 -4.17
CA THR A 30 -8.24 -11.20 -5.35
C THR A 30 -8.18 -9.70 -5.04
N SER A 31 -7.99 -9.32 -3.78
CA SER A 31 -8.08 -7.93 -3.34
C SER A 31 -7.37 -7.69 -2.01
N TYR A 32 -7.26 -6.42 -1.64
CA TYR A 32 -6.57 -5.94 -0.45
C TYR A 32 -7.52 -5.02 0.31
N LEU A 33 -7.66 -5.22 1.62
CA LEU A 33 -8.26 -4.22 2.50
C LEU A 33 -7.17 -3.20 2.81
N ILE A 34 -7.38 -1.95 2.41
CA ILE A 34 -6.45 -0.86 2.67
C ILE A 34 -7.05 0.14 3.67
N ARG A 35 -6.19 0.75 4.47
CA ARG A 35 -6.52 1.85 5.38
C ARG A 35 -5.79 3.11 4.96
N PHE A 36 -6.53 4.15 4.61
CA PHE A 36 -5.99 5.47 4.34
C PHE A 36 -5.50 6.13 5.62
N MET A 37 -4.63 7.13 5.49
CA MET A 37 -4.04 7.83 6.64
C MET A 37 -5.08 8.58 7.47
N ASN A 38 -6.20 8.99 6.88
CA ASN A 38 -7.35 9.53 7.61
C ASN A 38 -8.17 8.47 8.40
N GLY A 39 -7.80 7.19 8.33
CA GLY A 39 -8.46 6.10 9.04
C GLY A 39 -9.61 5.43 8.28
N ASN A 40 -9.98 5.92 7.09
CA ASN A 40 -10.99 5.26 6.25
C ASN A 40 -10.43 3.99 5.61
N PHE A 41 -11.33 3.06 5.30
CA PHE A 41 -10.99 1.79 4.67
C PHE A 41 -11.58 1.69 3.27
N SER A 42 -10.89 0.99 2.38
CA SER A 42 -11.43 0.59 1.09
C SER A 42 -10.93 -0.79 0.70
N MET A 43 -11.71 -1.47 -0.13
CA MET A 43 -11.19 -2.61 -0.89
C MET A 43 -10.47 -2.07 -2.12
N ALA A 44 -9.32 -2.64 -2.43
CA ALA A 44 -8.53 -2.31 -3.60
C ALA A 44 -8.08 -3.60 -4.30
N THR A 45 -7.96 -3.54 -5.61
CA THR A 45 -7.38 -4.58 -6.45
C THR A 45 -5.93 -4.26 -6.78
N GLU A 46 -5.18 -5.24 -7.31
CA GLU A 46 -3.76 -5.07 -7.66
C GLU A 46 -3.51 -3.91 -8.65
N ILE A 47 -4.47 -3.62 -9.54
CA ILE A 47 -4.35 -2.52 -10.51
C ILE A 47 -4.59 -1.13 -9.90
N GLU A 48 -5.16 -1.08 -8.69
CA GLU A 48 -5.52 0.16 -7.99
C GLU A 48 -4.47 0.56 -6.95
N ILE A 49 -3.43 -0.27 -6.75
CA ILE A 49 -2.35 -0.02 -5.80
C ILE A 49 -0.97 -0.15 -6.46
N GLU A 50 -0.08 0.76 -6.12
CA GLU A 50 1.32 0.73 -6.53
C GLU A 50 2.22 0.64 -5.28
N PRO A 51 3.32 -0.12 -5.31
CA PRO A 51 4.26 -0.13 -4.20
C PRO A 51 4.92 1.24 -4.05
N ILE A 52 5.11 1.70 -2.82
CA ILE A 52 5.94 2.88 -2.55
C ILE A 52 7.40 2.43 -2.49
N PRO A 53 8.27 2.84 -3.43
CA PRO A 53 9.67 2.44 -3.40
C PRO A 53 10.33 3.02 -2.14
N ILE A 54 10.79 2.14 -1.25
CA ILE A 54 11.64 2.55 -0.15
C ILE A 54 12.96 3.00 -0.75
N LYS A 55 13.29 4.29 -0.63
CA LYS A 55 14.63 4.77 -1.00
C LYS A 55 15.65 4.07 -0.11
N GLU A 56 16.62 3.39 -0.72
CA GLU A 56 17.69 2.67 -0.02
C GLU A 56 18.43 3.53 1.03
N GLU A 57 18.44 4.87 0.87
CA GLU A 57 19.00 5.80 1.85
C GLU A 57 18.32 5.74 3.23
N ILE A 58 17.06 5.30 3.33
CA ILE A 58 16.35 5.15 4.61
C ILE A 58 16.81 3.86 5.33
N LEU A 59 17.08 2.79 4.59
CA LEU A 59 17.56 1.52 5.14
C LEU A 59 18.98 1.67 5.72
N LYS A 60 19.84 2.48 5.08
CA LYS A 60 21.25 2.67 5.48
C LYS A 60 21.45 3.50 6.75
N LYS A 61 20.42 4.18 7.27
CA LYS A 61 20.53 5.02 8.49
C LYS A 61 20.18 4.30 9.80
N ASN A 62 19.65 3.08 9.74
CA ASN A 62 19.33 2.26 10.92
C ASN A 62 20.20 0.98 11.01
N GLY A 63 21.31 0.95 10.27
CA GLY A 63 22.35 -0.08 10.35
C GLY A 63 23.56 0.41 11.12
#